data_AF-Q6GPR0-F1
#
_entry.id   AF-Q6GPR0-F1
#
_cell.length_a   1.000
_cell.length_b   1.000
_cell.length_c   1.000
_cell.angle_alpha   90.00
_cell.angle_beta   90.00
_cell.angle_gamma   90.00
#
_symmetry.space_group_name_H-M   'P 1'
#
loop_
_entity.id
_entity.type
_entity.pdbx_description
1 polymer ?
#
loop_
_entity_poly.entity_id
_entity_poly.type
_entity_poly.pdbx_seq_one_letter_code
_entity_poly.pdbx_strand_id
1 'polypeptide(L)'
;DPRQKPYPVLAMEICNKCSEVWYGNGPGVLVLDCTSLEISKRLEPFSSPSSIISMVTSTDTNREETVWLLDDTTNFLVMYNAAAYLLCARYFCGDISPLRDMFTVKPCSDVAPVALPVTNCNSPRTANVSIIYSLERGMQLLSHQDSLTDYCSVSSFYSSIPQGTAKSSSSLPSTPVSYSSAPFSTDSEDPDSSQEQIRRIPSASWGARTPLSEEEKLNVQAVGILAVKDLLWVPRRGGDIIIIGLEKESEGQRGRVIAVLQTGIVENQGVHLQAAALCKDSIVCCLQSETLGCSLSVWRNWGSEEFDIFYHASDELRRLENCMRKRR
;
A
#
# COMPACT_ATOMS: atom_id res chain seq x y z
N ASP A 1 0.86 20.11 -17.21
CA ASP A 1 0.56 18.68 -16.97
C ASP A 1 0.35 18.48 -15.46
N PRO A 2 -0.74 17.84 -14.98
CA PRO A 2 -0.91 17.55 -13.54
C PRO A 2 0.28 16.79 -12.91
N ARG A 3 1.07 16.09 -13.73
CA ARG A 3 2.32 15.40 -13.37
C ARG A 3 3.50 16.36 -13.11
N GLN A 4 3.36 17.63 -13.45
CA GLN A 4 4.36 18.71 -13.25
C GLN A 4 3.99 19.65 -12.10
N LYS A 5 2.96 19.32 -11.31
CA LYS A 5 2.68 20.08 -10.09
C LYS A 5 3.82 19.87 -9.08
N PRO A 6 4.24 20.92 -8.35
CA PRO A 6 5.16 20.74 -7.23
C PRO A 6 4.43 19.97 -6.12
N TYR A 7 4.90 18.77 -5.82
CA TYR A 7 4.46 18.01 -4.65
C TYR A 7 5.55 18.05 -3.57
N PRO A 8 5.17 18.11 -2.28
CA PRO A 8 6.14 17.95 -1.21
C PRO A 8 6.73 16.54 -1.23
N VAL A 9 8.03 16.44 -0.98
CA VAL A 9 8.70 15.14 -0.81
C VAL A 9 8.49 14.70 0.63
N LEU A 10 7.59 13.74 0.85
CA LEU A 10 7.25 13.21 2.18
C LEU A 10 8.05 11.95 2.52
N ALA A 11 8.49 11.21 1.51
CA ALA A 11 9.24 9.97 1.66
C ALA A 11 10.37 9.91 0.63
N MET A 12 11.53 9.42 1.06
CA MET A 12 12.73 9.24 0.25
C MET A 12 13.51 8.06 0.80
N GLU A 13 14.12 7.27 -0.08
CA GLU A 13 14.89 6.09 0.30
C GLU A 13 16.05 5.88 -0.67
N ILE A 14 17.18 5.41 -0.13
CA ILE A 14 18.38 5.08 -0.90
C ILE A 14 18.30 3.62 -1.33
N CYS A 15 18.43 3.35 -2.63
CA CYS A 15 18.24 2.03 -3.22
C CYS A 15 19.47 1.60 -4.05
N ASN A 16 19.49 0.34 -4.47
CA ASN A 16 20.47 -0.23 -5.40
C ASN A 16 21.91 -0.02 -4.93
N LYS A 17 22.20 -0.38 -3.67
CA LYS A 17 23.53 -0.19 -3.05
C LYS A 17 24.03 1.26 -3.11
N CYS A 18 23.12 2.20 -2.88
CA CYS A 18 23.38 3.64 -2.88
C CYS A 18 23.69 4.25 -4.25
N SER A 19 23.44 3.55 -5.36
CA SER A 19 23.55 4.17 -6.69
C SER A 19 22.35 5.06 -7.02
N GLU A 20 21.22 4.88 -6.34
CA GLU A 20 19.99 5.60 -6.63
C GLU A 20 19.30 6.14 -5.37
N VAL A 21 18.58 7.24 -5.54
CA VAL A 21 17.64 7.77 -4.55
C VAL A 21 16.25 7.77 -5.15
N TRP A 22 15.32 7.09 -4.48
CA TRP A 22 13.90 7.07 -4.83
C TRP A 22 13.20 8.07 -3.92
N TYR A 23 12.36 8.95 -4.47
CA TYR A 23 11.60 9.89 -3.65
C TYR A 23 10.19 10.12 -4.19
N GLY A 24 9.27 10.38 -3.27
CA GLY A 24 7.87 10.63 -3.59
C GLY A 24 7.67 11.97 -4.30
N ASN A 25 6.79 11.99 -5.29
CA ASN A 25 6.36 13.18 -6.01
C ASN A 25 4.85 13.10 -6.28
N GLY A 26 4.07 13.31 -5.21
CA GLY A 26 2.61 13.09 -5.19
C GLY A 26 2.31 11.59 -5.34
N PRO A 27 1.50 11.18 -6.35
CA PRO A 27 1.18 9.77 -6.58
C PRO A 27 2.31 8.99 -7.26
N GLY A 28 3.36 9.69 -7.74
CA GLY A 28 4.49 9.13 -8.47
C GLY A 28 5.74 8.98 -7.61
N VAL A 29 6.70 8.17 -8.08
CA VAL A 29 8.07 8.11 -7.56
C VAL A 29 9.02 8.61 -8.65
N LEU A 30 9.99 9.45 -8.26
CA LEU A 30 11.12 9.80 -9.10
C LEU A 30 12.36 9.06 -8.62
N VAL A 31 13.08 8.47 -9.57
CA VAL A 31 14.36 7.80 -9.33
C VAL A 31 15.47 8.71 -9.83
N LEU A 32 16.37 9.08 -8.93
CA LEU A 32 17.53 9.91 -9.20
C LEU A 32 18.80 9.05 -9.16
N ASP A 33 19.63 9.18 -10.20
CA ASP A 33 20.95 8.57 -10.22
C ASP A 33 21.92 9.39 -9.37
N CYS A 34 22.57 8.77 -8.40
CA CYS A 34 23.47 9.46 -7.47
C CYS A 34 24.74 10.00 -8.14
N THR A 35 25.12 9.47 -9.31
CA THR A 35 26.36 9.85 -10.00
C THR A 35 26.14 11.07 -10.89
N SER A 36 25.07 11.07 -11.69
CA SER A 36 24.73 12.18 -12.59
C SER A 36 23.89 13.26 -11.90
N LEU A 37 23.24 12.93 -10.78
CA LEU A 37 22.22 13.76 -10.11
C LEU A 37 21.02 14.09 -11.02
N GLU A 38 20.76 13.24 -12.01
CA GLU A 38 19.63 13.37 -12.93
C GLU A 38 18.53 12.37 -12.58
N ILE A 39 17.29 12.75 -12.90
CA ILE A 39 16.14 11.85 -12.79
C ILE A 39 16.23 10.82 -13.92
N SER A 40 16.53 9.58 -13.58
CA SER A 40 16.64 8.48 -14.54
C SER A 40 15.28 7.92 -14.92
N LYS A 41 14.32 7.88 -13.97
CA LYS A 41 13.00 7.26 -14.17
C LYS A 41 11.90 7.96 -13.36
N ARG A 42 10.66 7.78 -13.83
CA ARG A 42 9.43 8.10 -13.10
C ARG A 42 8.54 6.86 -13.07
N LEU A 43 8.13 6.46 -11.87
CA LEU A 43 7.19 5.36 -11.64
C LEU A 43 5.84 5.94 -11.20
N GLU A 44 4.75 5.29 -11.59
CA GLU A 44 3.38 5.73 -11.27
C GLU A 44 2.66 4.62 -10.48
N PRO A 45 2.99 4.43 -9.17
CA PRO A 45 2.37 3.41 -8.34
C PRO A 45 0.89 3.68 -8.05
N PHE A 46 0.52 4.96 -7.93
CA PHE A 46 -0.79 5.44 -7.52
C PHE A 46 -1.35 6.48 -8.51
N SER A 47 -2.59 6.92 -8.25
CA SER A 47 -3.30 7.92 -9.06
C SER A 47 -3.69 9.13 -8.21
N SER A 48 -3.63 10.33 -8.77
CA SER A 48 -4.12 11.56 -8.11
C SER A 48 -5.52 11.34 -7.49
N PRO A 49 -5.79 11.81 -6.27
CA PRO A 49 -5.01 12.75 -5.45
C PRO A 49 -3.99 12.12 -4.47
N SER A 50 -3.72 10.81 -4.60
CA SER A 50 -2.81 10.02 -3.76
C SER A 50 -1.43 10.65 -3.57
N SER A 51 -0.83 10.47 -2.39
CA SER A 51 0.54 10.87 -2.06
C SER A 51 1.28 9.80 -1.26
N ILE A 52 2.55 9.58 -1.63
CA ILE A 52 3.41 8.62 -0.94
C ILE A 52 3.90 9.21 0.37
N ILE A 53 3.50 8.61 1.50
CA ILE A 53 3.81 9.10 2.85
C ILE A 53 4.96 8.35 3.53
N SER A 54 5.28 7.14 3.09
CA SER A 54 6.37 6.35 3.66
C SER A 54 6.95 5.41 2.61
N MET A 55 8.27 5.23 2.66
CA MET A 55 9.05 4.43 1.73
C MET A 55 10.16 3.75 2.51
N VAL A 56 10.37 2.45 2.28
CA VAL A 56 11.48 1.70 2.88
C VAL A 56 12.03 0.65 1.91
N THR A 57 13.32 0.38 2.02
CA THR A 57 13.98 -0.73 1.35
C THR A 57 13.95 -2.00 2.19
N SER A 58 13.78 -3.14 1.53
CA SER A 58 13.85 -4.47 2.13
C SER A 58 14.39 -5.47 1.11
N THR A 59 14.60 -6.72 1.51
CA THR A 59 15.01 -7.81 0.62
C THR A 59 13.93 -8.86 0.49
N ASP A 60 13.71 -9.37 -0.72
CA ASP A 60 12.78 -10.47 -0.96
C ASP A 60 13.38 -11.85 -0.59
N THR A 61 12.63 -12.93 -0.84
CA THR A 61 13.09 -14.29 -0.54
C THR A 61 14.24 -14.77 -1.44
N ASN A 62 14.48 -14.08 -2.58
CA ASN A 62 15.58 -14.31 -3.50
C ASN A 62 16.78 -13.40 -3.22
N ARG A 63 16.72 -12.58 -2.15
CA ARG A 63 17.72 -11.56 -1.77
C ARG A 63 17.86 -10.43 -2.78
N GLU A 64 16.83 -10.20 -3.57
CA GLU A 64 16.71 -9.03 -4.42
C GLU A 64 16.18 -7.86 -3.60
N GLU A 65 16.70 -6.67 -3.89
CA GLU A 65 16.29 -5.44 -3.22
C GLU A 65 14.89 -5.02 -3.70
N THR A 66 14.04 -4.72 -2.74
CA THR A 66 12.65 -4.31 -2.95
C THR A 66 12.38 -2.98 -2.27
N VAL A 67 11.53 -2.17 -2.91
CA VAL A 67 11.10 -0.88 -2.38
C VAL A 67 9.61 -0.96 -2.07
N TRP A 68 9.25 -0.64 -0.84
CA TRP A 68 7.87 -0.61 -0.38
C TRP A 68 7.40 0.83 -0.30
N LEU A 69 6.18 1.11 -0.77
CA LEU A 69 5.58 2.44 -0.81
C LEU A 69 4.20 2.40 -0.16
N LEU A 70 3.94 3.33 0.76
CA LEU A 70 2.65 3.50 1.40
C LEU A 70 1.93 4.76 0.90
N ASP A 71 0.67 4.59 0.53
CA ASP A 71 -0.21 5.67 0.09
C ASP A 71 -1.10 6.23 1.22
N ASP A 72 -1.30 7.54 1.23
CA ASP A 72 -2.12 8.24 2.22
C ASP A 72 -3.63 8.07 2.04
N THR A 73 -4.08 8.05 0.79
CA THR A 73 -5.49 8.23 0.42
C THR A 73 -6.18 6.88 0.28
N THR A 74 -5.55 5.96 -0.42
CA THR A 74 -6.06 4.63 -0.73
C THR A 74 -5.64 3.59 0.31
N ASN A 75 -4.70 3.93 1.21
CA ASN A 75 -4.18 3.03 2.26
C ASN A 75 -3.60 1.72 1.69
N PHE A 76 -3.14 1.77 0.43
CA PHE A 76 -2.45 0.66 -0.21
C PHE A 76 -0.94 0.76 0.02
N LEU A 77 -0.38 -0.41 0.30
CA LEU A 77 1.03 -0.69 0.28
C LEU A 77 1.37 -1.35 -1.05
N VAL A 78 2.40 -0.88 -1.74
CA VAL A 78 2.88 -1.49 -2.99
C VAL A 78 4.36 -1.85 -2.90
N MET A 79 4.73 -2.94 -3.57
CA MET A 79 6.11 -3.45 -3.60
C MET A 79 6.68 -3.37 -5.01
N TYR A 80 7.86 -2.79 -5.15
CA TYR A 80 8.64 -2.79 -6.39
C TYR A 80 9.90 -3.63 -6.24
N ASN A 81 10.33 -4.29 -7.31
CA ASN A 81 11.71 -4.74 -7.46
C ASN A 81 12.60 -3.53 -7.81
N ALA A 82 13.64 -3.28 -7.01
CA ALA A 82 14.47 -2.08 -7.15
C ALA A 82 15.32 -2.10 -8.43
N ALA A 83 15.79 -3.28 -8.87
CA ALA A 83 16.65 -3.40 -10.04
C ALA A 83 15.86 -3.35 -11.36
N ALA A 84 14.67 -3.94 -11.39
CA ALA A 84 13.83 -4.01 -12.59
C ALA A 84 12.80 -2.88 -12.69
N TYR A 85 12.57 -2.13 -11.61
CA TYR A 85 11.53 -1.09 -11.51
C TYR A 85 10.12 -1.62 -11.80
N LEU A 86 9.89 -2.89 -11.51
CA LEU A 86 8.62 -3.57 -11.75
C LEU A 86 7.79 -3.65 -10.48
N LEU A 87 6.49 -3.37 -10.63
CA LEU A 87 5.53 -3.54 -9.55
C LEU A 87 5.25 -5.03 -9.34
N CYS A 88 5.61 -5.53 -8.16
CA CYS A 88 5.50 -6.93 -7.80
C CYS A 88 4.24 -7.24 -7.00
N ALA A 89 3.81 -6.36 -6.09
CA ALA A 89 2.67 -6.64 -5.21
C ALA A 89 1.89 -5.40 -4.78
N ARG A 90 0.65 -5.62 -4.35
CA ARG A 90 -0.21 -4.62 -3.72
C ARG A 90 -0.93 -5.25 -2.52
N TYR A 91 -1.02 -4.51 -1.42
CA TYR A 91 -1.68 -4.93 -0.19
C TYR A 91 -2.51 -3.78 0.39
N PHE A 92 -3.72 -4.04 0.86
CA PHE A 92 -4.60 -3.02 1.44
C PHE A 92 -4.52 -3.07 2.98
N CYS A 93 -4.07 -1.98 3.60
CA CYS A 93 -3.83 -1.95 5.05
C CYS A 93 -5.08 -1.67 5.90
N GLY A 94 -6.22 -1.41 5.23
CA GLY A 94 -7.46 -0.96 5.87
C GLY A 94 -8.42 -2.06 6.33
N ASP A 95 -7.99 -3.32 6.36
CA ASP A 95 -8.83 -4.40 6.92
C ASP A 95 -8.78 -4.37 8.46
N ILE A 96 -9.92 -4.45 9.13
CA ILE A 96 -10.00 -4.49 10.59
C ILE A 96 -9.33 -5.75 11.15
N SER A 97 -9.41 -6.86 10.41
CA SER A 97 -8.95 -8.18 10.85
C SER A 97 -7.94 -8.80 9.87
N PRO A 98 -6.75 -8.19 9.68
CA PRO A 98 -5.82 -8.60 8.63
C PRO A 98 -5.03 -9.87 8.95
N LEU A 99 -5.19 -10.45 10.14
CA LEU A 99 -4.41 -11.60 10.59
C LEU A 99 -4.63 -12.80 9.66
N ARG A 100 -3.53 -13.38 9.15
CA ARG A 100 -3.49 -14.48 8.15
C ARG A 100 -3.92 -14.09 6.74
N ASP A 101 -4.12 -12.80 6.46
CA ASP A 101 -4.33 -12.35 5.09
C ASP A 101 -3.11 -12.66 4.21
N MET A 102 -3.37 -12.91 2.93
CA MET A 102 -2.37 -13.32 1.95
C MET A 102 -2.57 -12.56 0.64
N PHE A 103 -1.47 -12.17 0.01
CA PHE A 103 -1.50 -11.48 -1.27
C PHE A 103 -0.43 -12.02 -2.21
N THR A 104 -0.70 -11.91 -3.51
CA THR A 104 0.18 -12.44 -4.55
C THR A 104 1.37 -11.51 -4.78
N VAL A 105 2.55 -12.11 -4.97
CA VAL A 105 3.76 -11.39 -5.39
C VAL A 105 4.15 -11.90 -6.76
N LYS A 106 4.12 -11.01 -7.75
CA LYS A 106 4.48 -11.33 -9.13
C LYS A 106 6.01 -11.48 -9.23
N PRO A 107 6.51 -12.60 -9.80
CA PRO A 107 7.93 -12.76 -10.01
C PRO A 107 8.43 -11.79 -11.07
N CYS A 108 9.67 -11.31 -10.91
CA CYS A 108 10.29 -10.41 -11.86
C CYS A 108 10.52 -11.07 -13.24
N SER A 109 10.61 -12.41 -13.29
CA SER A 109 10.86 -13.19 -14.51
C SER A 109 9.68 -13.27 -15.49
N ASP A 110 8.45 -12.95 -15.06
CA ASP A 110 7.24 -13.07 -15.90
C ASP A 110 6.94 -11.82 -16.73
N VAL A 111 7.79 -10.80 -16.64
CA VAL A 111 7.61 -9.56 -17.41
C VAL A 111 8.64 -9.55 -18.53
N ALA A 112 8.20 -9.93 -19.74
CA ALA A 112 8.95 -9.64 -20.94
C ALA A 112 9.25 -8.13 -20.99
N PRO A 113 10.50 -7.71 -21.25
CA PRO A 113 10.81 -6.30 -21.37
C PRO A 113 9.94 -5.73 -22.48
N VAL A 114 9.02 -4.84 -22.14
CA VAL A 114 8.37 -4.00 -23.14
C VAL A 114 9.48 -3.11 -23.67
N ALA A 115 10.02 -3.47 -24.82
CA ALA A 115 10.87 -2.60 -25.61
C ALA A 115 10.04 -1.36 -25.95
N LEU A 116 10.19 -0.30 -25.16
CA LEU A 116 9.75 1.02 -25.57
C LEU A 116 10.55 1.37 -26.83
N PRO A 117 9.90 1.80 -27.93
CA PRO A 117 10.61 2.23 -29.10
C PRO A 117 11.55 3.37 -28.70
N VAL A 118 12.85 3.15 -28.89
CA VAL A 118 13.89 4.17 -28.80
C VAL A 118 13.51 5.25 -29.81
N THR A 119 12.82 6.27 -29.34
CA THR A 119 12.65 7.50 -30.12
C THR A 119 13.90 8.30 -29.84
N ASN A 120 14.87 8.18 -30.74
CA ASN A 120 16.06 9.04 -30.80
C ASN A 120 15.60 10.50 -30.93
N CYS A 121 15.41 11.18 -29.81
CA CYS A 121 15.31 12.64 -29.76
C CYS A 121 16.71 13.20 -29.47
N ASN A 122 17.63 13.00 -30.42
CA ASN A 122 18.90 13.73 -30.43
C ASN A 122 18.61 15.19 -30.84
N SER A 123 18.36 16.04 -29.85
CA SER A 123 18.74 17.45 -29.92
C SER A 123 19.22 17.90 -28.54
N PRO A 124 20.46 18.37 -28.37
CA PRO A 124 20.93 18.84 -27.08
C PRO A 124 20.26 20.19 -26.79
N ARG A 125 19.18 20.18 -26.01
CA ARG A 125 18.68 21.37 -25.32
C ARG A 125 19.22 21.32 -23.90
N THR A 126 20.41 21.87 -23.71
CA THR A 126 20.96 22.19 -22.39
C THR A 126 20.00 23.16 -21.69
N ALA A 127 19.18 22.63 -20.78
CA ALA A 127 18.45 23.46 -19.84
C ALA A 127 19.46 24.01 -18.82
N ASN A 128 19.80 25.30 -18.96
CA ASN A 128 20.63 25.98 -17.97
C ASN A 128 19.81 26.10 -16.68
N VAL A 129 20.21 25.35 -15.65
CA VAL A 129 19.62 25.43 -14.31
C VAL A 129 20.73 25.82 -13.34
N SER A 130 20.53 26.88 -12.58
CA SER A 130 21.47 27.30 -11.54
C SER A 130 20.92 26.94 -10.16
N ILE A 131 21.73 26.21 -9.39
CA ILE A 131 21.42 25.84 -8.01
C ILE A 131 22.06 26.89 -7.10
N ILE A 132 21.26 27.53 -6.25
CA ILE A 132 21.74 28.43 -5.20
C ILE A 132 21.44 27.78 -3.85
N TYR A 133 22.47 27.63 -3.02
CA TYR A 133 22.34 27.14 -1.66
C TYR A 133 22.62 28.25 -0.66
N SER A 134 21.72 28.41 0.32
CA SER A 134 21.93 29.28 1.48
C SER A 134 21.47 28.58 2.76
N LEU A 135 22.27 28.69 3.82
CA LEU A 135 22.00 28.06 5.12
C LEU A 135 20.69 28.54 5.76
N GLU A 136 20.27 29.78 5.46
CA GLU A 136 19.04 30.37 6.01
C GLU A 136 17.80 30.11 5.15
N ARG A 137 17.97 29.80 3.85
CA ARG A 137 16.85 29.76 2.87
C ARG A 137 16.71 28.41 2.17
N GLY A 138 17.58 27.45 2.49
CA GLY A 138 17.61 26.15 1.84
C GLY A 138 18.14 26.22 0.40
N MET A 139 17.84 25.17 -0.36
CA MET A 139 18.25 25.03 -1.76
C MET A 139 17.17 25.60 -2.68
N GLN A 140 17.58 26.48 -3.60
CA GLN A 140 16.71 27.04 -4.64
C GLN A 140 17.20 26.60 -6.02
N LEU A 141 16.27 26.12 -6.84
CA LEU A 141 16.52 25.68 -8.22
C LEU A 141 15.93 26.70 -9.18
N LEU A 142 16.77 27.41 -9.94
CA LEU A 142 16.34 28.40 -10.92
C LEU A 142 16.53 27.86 -12.35
N SER A 143 15.42 27.71 -13.08
CA SER A 143 15.40 27.39 -14.50
C SER A 143 15.54 28.67 -15.33
N HIS A 144 16.59 28.77 -16.15
CA HIS A 144 16.83 29.96 -17.01
C HIS A 144 15.97 29.96 -18.28
N GLN A 145 15.01 29.04 -18.43
CA GLN A 145 14.06 29.06 -19.56
C GLN A 145 12.80 29.89 -19.30
N ASP A 146 12.54 30.28 -18.05
CA ASP A 146 11.33 31.06 -17.70
C ASP A 146 11.53 32.58 -17.86
N SER A 147 12.68 33.03 -18.40
CA SER A 147 13.00 34.46 -18.56
C SER A 147 12.72 35.03 -19.96
N LEU A 148 12.05 34.30 -20.84
CA LEU A 148 11.43 34.90 -22.02
C LEU A 148 10.01 35.34 -21.64
N THR A 149 9.87 36.59 -21.24
CA THR A 149 8.58 37.27 -21.17
C THR A 149 8.03 37.43 -22.59
N ASP A 150 7.34 36.40 -23.10
CA ASP A 150 6.53 36.52 -24.31
C ASP A 150 5.18 37.14 -23.95
N TYR A 151 5.15 38.45 -24.13
CA TYR A 151 3.97 39.31 -24.10
C TYR A 151 2.99 38.87 -25.20
N CYS A 152 1.74 38.59 -24.83
CA CYS A 152 0.51 38.42 -25.62
C CYS A 152 0.60 38.10 -27.13
N SER A 153 0.00 36.99 -27.56
CA SER A 153 -0.71 36.94 -28.85
C SER A 153 -1.93 36.01 -28.80
N VAL A 154 -3.10 36.64 -28.79
CA VAL A 154 -4.40 36.04 -29.05
C VAL A 154 -4.52 35.85 -30.56
N SER A 155 -4.72 34.62 -31.04
CA SER A 155 -5.36 34.40 -32.33
C SER A 155 -5.98 33.01 -32.43
N SER A 156 -7.30 33.01 -32.58
CA SER A 156 -8.16 31.90 -32.96
C SER A 156 -7.94 31.46 -34.40
N PHE A 157 -7.84 30.15 -34.64
CA PHE A 157 -8.14 29.57 -35.96
C PHE A 157 -8.98 28.30 -35.83
N TYR A 158 -10.22 28.43 -36.31
CA TYR A 158 -11.15 27.36 -36.68
C TYR A 158 -10.64 26.61 -37.91
N SER A 159 -10.86 25.29 -37.95
CA SER A 159 -10.95 24.39 -39.13
C SER A 159 -10.59 22.97 -38.69
N SER A 160 -11.27 21.87 -39.04
CA SER A 160 -12.53 21.58 -39.72
C SER A 160 -12.80 20.08 -39.50
N ILE A 161 -14.07 19.70 -39.39
CA ILE A 161 -14.54 18.30 -39.27
C ILE A 161 -14.74 17.75 -40.70
N PRO A 162 -14.26 16.54 -41.04
CA PRO A 162 -14.74 15.86 -42.25
C PRO A 162 -16.00 15.06 -41.93
N GLN A 163 -17.16 15.57 -42.40
CA GLN A 163 -18.37 14.79 -42.57
C GLN A 163 -18.32 14.04 -43.91
N GLY A 164 -18.52 12.72 -43.85
CA GLY A 164 -18.78 11.86 -45.02
C GLY A 164 -20.02 11.00 -44.78
N THR A 165 -21.16 11.53 -45.23
CA THR A 165 -22.38 10.87 -45.75
C THR A 165 -22.57 9.36 -45.47
N ALA A 166 -23.52 8.97 -44.62
CA ALA A 166 -24.96 8.76 -44.88
C ALA A 166 -25.31 7.37 -45.45
N LYS A 167 -26.04 6.58 -44.64
CA LYS A 167 -27.24 5.81 -45.03
C LYS A 167 -27.90 5.20 -43.79
N SER A 168 -29.14 5.60 -43.56
CA SER A 168 -30.05 5.11 -42.53
C SER A 168 -30.68 3.77 -42.94
N SER A 169 -30.94 2.88 -41.97
CA SER A 169 -32.21 2.15 -41.91
C SER A 169 -32.38 1.45 -40.56
N SER A 170 -33.54 1.68 -39.98
CA SER A 170 -34.18 1.09 -38.80
C SER A 170 -34.26 -0.44 -38.79
N SER A 171 -34.19 -1.05 -37.60
CA SER A 171 -35.23 -1.91 -36.99
C SER A 171 -34.63 -2.90 -35.96
N LEU A 172 -35.15 -2.86 -34.72
CA LEU A 172 -35.33 -4.03 -33.85
C LEU A 172 -36.61 -4.77 -34.33
N PRO A 173 -36.97 -6.00 -33.90
CA PRO A 173 -36.40 -6.85 -32.83
C PRO A 173 -36.23 -8.35 -33.22
N SER A 174 -35.58 -9.17 -32.39
CA SER A 174 -36.07 -10.50 -31.92
C SER A 174 -35.00 -11.32 -31.18
N THR A 175 -35.36 -11.76 -29.97
CA THR A 175 -34.82 -12.92 -29.22
C THR A 175 -35.24 -14.25 -29.88
N PRO A 176 -34.54 -15.40 -29.72
CA PRO A 176 -34.59 -16.26 -28.50
C PRO A 176 -33.19 -16.87 -28.16
N VAL A 177 -32.89 -17.62 -27.10
CA VAL A 177 -33.57 -18.69 -26.35
C VAL A 177 -32.95 -18.81 -24.95
N SER A 178 -33.79 -19.22 -24.00
CA SER A 178 -33.57 -19.63 -22.60
C SER A 178 -32.40 -20.56 -22.29
N TYR A 179 -31.90 -20.49 -21.04
CA TYR A 179 -31.79 -21.65 -20.15
C TYR A 179 -32.22 -21.28 -18.72
N SER A 180 -33.16 -22.07 -18.22
CA SER A 180 -33.77 -22.03 -16.88
C SER A 180 -33.12 -23.11 -16.02
N SER A 181 -32.88 -22.83 -14.74
CA SER A 181 -32.82 -23.87 -13.71
C SER A 181 -33.56 -23.36 -12.46
N ALA A 182 -34.54 -24.16 -12.05
CA ALA A 182 -35.48 -23.89 -10.98
C ALA A 182 -34.87 -24.18 -9.59
N PRO A 183 -35.32 -23.49 -8.52
CA PRO A 183 -35.09 -23.92 -7.16
C PRO A 183 -36.10 -25.00 -6.76
N PHE A 184 -35.63 -26.05 -6.08
CA PHE A 184 -36.51 -27.05 -5.50
C PHE A 184 -37.26 -26.46 -4.30
N SER A 185 -38.59 -26.51 -4.41
CA SER A 185 -39.55 -26.31 -3.33
C SER A 185 -40.11 -27.68 -2.97
N THR A 186 -40.10 -28.04 -1.68
CA THR A 186 -40.98 -29.05 -1.11
C THR A 186 -41.50 -28.52 0.21
N ASP A 187 -42.81 -28.59 0.33
CA ASP A 187 -43.66 -28.00 1.35
C ASP A 187 -43.76 -28.91 2.59
N SER A 188 -43.86 -28.24 3.75
CA SER A 188 -44.57 -28.57 5.01
C SER A 188 -44.62 -30.00 5.58
N GLU A 189 -44.22 -30.16 6.86
CA GLU A 189 -45.09 -30.56 7.99
C GLU A 189 -44.33 -30.50 9.34
N ASP A 190 -44.90 -29.79 10.32
CA ASP A 190 -44.59 -29.84 11.76
C ASP A 190 -45.48 -30.92 12.41
N PRO A 191 -45.10 -31.61 13.53
CA PRO A 191 -45.30 -30.98 14.84
C PRO A 191 -44.39 -31.42 16.02
N ASP A 192 -44.30 -30.52 16.99
CA ASP A 192 -44.23 -30.67 18.46
C ASP A 192 -43.13 -31.52 19.14
N SER A 193 -42.24 -30.87 19.91
CA SER A 193 -42.32 -30.85 21.39
C SER A 193 -40.97 -30.54 22.11
N SER A 194 -41.08 -29.66 23.11
CA SER A 194 -40.28 -29.54 24.33
C SER A 194 -38.84 -28.97 24.32
N GLN A 195 -38.74 -27.80 24.97
CA GLN A 195 -37.75 -27.39 25.98
C GLN A 195 -36.24 -27.40 25.62
N GLU A 196 -35.65 -26.21 25.50
CA GLU A 196 -34.72 -25.70 26.54
C GLU A 196 -34.31 -24.24 26.30
N GLN A 197 -34.33 -23.47 27.39
CA GLN A 197 -33.92 -22.07 27.49
C GLN A 197 -32.43 -21.90 27.22
N ILE A 198 -32.06 -21.29 26.10
CA ILE A 198 -30.72 -20.72 25.90
C ILE A 198 -30.85 -19.24 25.54
N ARG A 199 -30.18 -18.40 26.34
CA ARG A 199 -30.03 -16.95 26.21
C ARG A 199 -29.89 -16.51 24.75
N ARG A 200 -30.78 -15.61 24.31
CA ARG A 200 -30.69 -14.89 23.04
C ARG A 200 -29.36 -14.12 22.96
N ILE A 201 -28.44 -14.61 22.16
CA ILE A 201 -27.41 -13.81 21.49
C ILE A 201 -28.07 -13.35 20.18
N PRO A 202 -28.07 -12.05 19.81
CA PRO A 202 -28.57 -11.65 18.51
C PRO A 202 -27.70 -12.31 17.43
N SER A 203 -28.30 -13.21 16.65
CA SER A 203 -27.66 -13.78 15.47
C SER A 203 -27.45 -12.67 14.45
N ALA A 204 -26.25 -12.09 14.42
CA ALA A 204 -25.86 -11.21 13.32
C ALA A 204 -25.83 -12.07 12.05
N SER A 205 -26.76 -11.77 11.15
CA SER A 205 -26.86 -12.40 9.84
C SER A 205 -25.55 -12.22 9.09
N TRP A 206 -25.00 -13.32 8.59
CA TRP A 206 -24.00 -13.31 7.53
C TRP A 206 -24.63 -12.71 6.28
N GLY A 207 -24.53 -11.41 6.12
CA GLY A 207 -25.11 -10.69 4.98
C GLY A 207 -25.19 -9.20 5.27
N ALA A 208 -24.35 -8.42 4.57
CA ALA A 208 -24.14 -6.98 4.70
C ALA A 208 -23.36 -6.54 5.96
N ARG A 209 -22.02 -6.46 5.82
CA ARG A 209 -21.19 -5.63 6.72
C ARG A 209 -21.72 -4.19 6.60
N THR A 210 -22.16 -3.63 7.71
CA THR A 210 -22.40 -2.19 7.84
C THR A 210 -21.13 -1.45 7.38
N PRO A 211 -21.24 -0.35 6.61
CA PRO A 211 -20.07 0.44 6.27
C PRO A 211 -19.32 0.82 7.55
N LEU A 212 -17.99 0.76 7.50
CA LEU A 212 -17.14 1.19 8.61
C LEU A 212 -17.53 2.62 9.04
N SER A 213 -17.60 2.85 10.34
CA SER A 213 -17.64 4.21 10.89
C SER A 213 -16.40 4.98 10.43
N GLU A 214 -16.51 6.30 10.30
CA GLU A 214 -15.37 7.16 9.97
C GLU A 214 -14.23 7.01 10.99
N GLU A 215 -14.56 6.78 12.26
CA GLU A 215 -13.58 6.50 13.32
C GLU A 215 -12.86 5.15 13.09
N GLU A 216 -13.60 4.11 12.69
CA GLU A 216 -13.02 2.80 12.39
C GLU A 216 -12.11 2.87 11.16
N LYS A 217 -12.51 3.61 10.13
CA LYS A 217 -11.69 3.87 8.94
C LYS A 217 -10.40 4.61 9.29
N LEU A 218 -10.49 5.61 10.16
CA LEU A 218 -9.32 6.34 10.63
C LEU A 218 -8.38 5.41 11.39
N ASN A 219 -8.90 4.57 12.29
CA ASN A 219 -8.10 3.66 13.10
C ASN A 219 -7.33 2.62 12.27
N VAL A 220 -7.89 2.15 11.16
CA VAL A 220 -7.21 1.19 10.26
C VAL A 220 -6.30 1.87 9.23
N GLN A 221 -6.14 3.19 9.27
CA GLN A 221 -5.24 3.89 8.37
C GLN A 221 -3.78 3.63 8.79
N ALA A 222 -2.97 3.10 7.87
CA ALA A 222 -1.54 2.98 8.07
C ALA A 222 -0.88 4.36 8.04
N VAL A 223 0.07 4.58 8.95
CA VAL A 223 0.74 5.89 9.10
C VAL A 223 2.18 5.89 8.63
N GLY A 224 2.75 4.69 8.41
CA GLY A 224 4.12 4.51 7.99
C GLY A 224 4.42 3.03 7.79
N ILE A 225 5.62 2.76 7.30
CA ILE A 225 6.16 1.41 7.16
C ILE A 225 7.59 1.37 7.67
N LEU A 226 7.97 0.22 8.23
CA LEU A 226 9.31 -0.02 8.76
C LEU A 226 9.82 -1.36 8.21
N ALA A 227 11.03 -1.37 7.66
CA ALA A 227 11.74 -2.59 7.34
C ALA A 227 12.45 -3.09 8.60
N VAL A 228 12.15 -4.33 8.99
CA VAL A 228 12.51 -4.89 10.29
C VAL A 228 13.04 -6.30 10.07
N LYS A 229 14.38 -6.44 9.99
CA LYS A 229 15.05 -7.66 9.55
C LYS A 229 14.50 -8.10 8.18
N ASP A 230 13.77 -9.20 8.14
CA ASP A 230 13.16 -9.81 6.96
C ASP A 230 11.63 -9.58 6.88
N LEU A 231 11.08 -8.72 7.74
CA LEU A 231 9.66 -8.41 7.83
C LEU A 231 9.39 -6.93 7.56
N LEU A 232 8.15 -6.63 7.17
CA LEU A 232 7.63 -5.28 7.06
C LEU A 232 6.60 -5.02 8.16
N TRP A 233 6.84 -3.99 8.95
CA TRP A 233 5.96 -3.57 10.04
C TRP A 233 5.17 -2.33 9.62
N VAL A 234 3.85 -2.41 9.73
CA VAL A 234 2.91 -1.40 9.25
C VAL A 234 2.06 -0.90 10.43
N PRO A 235 2.52 0.13 11.16
CA PRO A 235 1.74 0.79 12.22
C PRO A 235 0.50 1.48 11.67
N ARG A 236 -0.62 1.37 12.40
CA ARG A 236 -1.90 2.01 12.06
C ARG A 236 -2.39 2.94 13.16
N ARG A 237 -3.17 3.96 12.82
CA ARG A 237 -3.63 4.99 13.76
C ARG A 237 -4.33 4.45 15.01
N GLY A 238 -5.00 3.30 14.90
CA GLY A 238 -5.64 2.60 16.02
C GLY A 238 -4.68 1.99 17.02
N GLY A 239 -3.37 2.15 16.83
CA GLY A 239 -2.31 1.69 17.72
C GLY A 239 -1.81 0.27 17.42
N ASP A 240 -2.50 -0.49 16.57
CA ASP A 240 -2.06 -1.81 16.19
C ASP A 240 -1.04 -1.77 15.03
N ILE A 241 -0.26 -2.85 14.92
CA ILE A 241 0.83 -2.96 13.96
C ILE A 241 0.65 -4.26 13.18
N ILE A 242 0.45 -4.14 11.87
CA ILE A 242 0.41 -5.29 10.96
C ILE A 242 1.85 -5.72 10.66
N ILE A 243 2.12 -7.02 10.73
CA ILE A 243 3.44 -7.58 10.40
C ILE A 243 3.31 -8.49 9.18
N ILE A 244 3.99 -8.08 8.12
CA ILE A 244 3.96 -8.75 6.82
C ILE A 244 5.30 -9.46 6.59
N GLY A 245 5.22 -10.75 6.28
CA GLY A 245 6.35 -11.55 5.81
C GLY A 245 6.19 -11.93 4.35
N LEU A 246 7.32 -12.20 3.70
CA LEU A 246 7.38 -12.77 2.36
C LEU A 246 7.74 -14.25 2.48
N GLU A 247 6.86 -15.12 1.97
CA GLU A 247 7.05 -16.57 2.01
C GLU A 247 7.35 -17.10 0.59
N LYS A 248 8.28 -18.06 0.50
CA LYS A 248 8.59 -18.75 -0.76
C LYS A 248 7.55 -19.84 -1.01
N GLU A 249 6.99 -19.87 -2.22
CA GLU A 249 6.02 -20.86 -2.66
C GLU A 249 6.58 -21.61 -3.89
N SER A 250 6.00 -22.77 -4.23
CA SER A 250 6.53 -23.65 -5.29
C SER A 250 6.64 -22.99 -6.67
N GLU A 251 5.79 -22.02 -6.96
CA GLU A 251 5.75 -21.29 -8.25
C GLU A 251 6.11 -19.80 -8.12
N GLY A 252 6.61 -19.35 -6.97
CA GLY A 252 6.97 -17.94 -6.79
C GLY A 252 7.09 -17.51 -5.34
N GLN A 253 6.55 -16.33 -5.06
CA GLN A 253 6.55 -15.72 -3.73
C GLN A 253 5.14 -15.26 -3.38
N ARG A 254 4.82 -15.28 -2.09
CA ARG A 254 3.57 -14.72 -1.57
C ARG A 254 3.85 -13.82 -0.38
N GLY A 255 3.04 -12.79 -0.22
CA GLY A 255 3.03 -11.97 0.98
C GLY A 255 1.98 -12.47 1.95
N ARG A 256 2.27 -12.40 3.24
CA ARG A 256 1.35 -12.86 4.29
C ARG A 256 1.44 -11.99 5.53
N VAL A 257 0.29 -11.70 6.14
CA VAL A 257 0.22 -11.13 7.47
C VAL A 257 0.43 -12.23 8.50
N ILE A 258 1.60 -12.24 9.15
CA ILE A 258 1.98 -13.28 10.11
C ILE A 258 1.53 -12.95 11.54
N ALA A 259 1.43 -11.66 11.87
CA ALA A 259 1.05 -11.18 13.18
C ALA A 259 0.37 -9.81 13.10
N VAL A 260 -0.43 -9.50 14.13
CA VAL A 260 -0.97 -8.17 14.39
C VAL A 260 -0.70 -7.87 15.86
N LEU A 261 0.15 -6.88 16.13
CA LEU A 261 0.49 -6.48 17.49
C LEU A 261 -0.50 -5.42 17.96
N GLN A 262 -1.09 -5.62 19.14
CA GLN A 262 -2.01 -4.65 19.74
C GLN A 262 -1.36 -3.98 20.94
N THR A 263 -1.39 -2.66 20.99
CA THR A 263 -1.05 -1.92 22.20
C THR A 263 -2.22 -2.04 23.17
N GLY A 264 -2.02 -2.57 24.38
CA GLY A 264 -3.08 -2.73 25.39
C GLY A 264 -3.67 -1.42 25.94
N ILE A 265 -3.32 -0.28 25.36
CA ILE A 265 -3.81 1.06 25.74
C ILE A 265 -5.02 1.36 24.86
N VAL A 266 -6.17 0.86 25.32
CA VAL A 266 -7.48 1.05 24.71
C VAL A 266 -8.06 2.34 25.27
N GLU A 267 -7.81 3.47 24.61
CA GLU A 267 -8.68 4.65 24.66
C GLU A 267 -8.31 5.56 23.48
N ASN A 268 -8.98 5.30 22.35
CA ASN A 268 -8.81 6.00 21.09
C ASN A 268 -9.40 7.41 21.18
N GLN A 269 -8.60 8.40 21.58
CA GLN A 269 -8.93 9.79 21.32
C GLN A 269 -7.70 10.56 20.82
N GLY A 270 -7.74 10.77 19.49
CA GLY A 270 -6.95 11.73 18.72
C GLY A 270 -5.46 11.43 18.68
N VAL A 271 -4.96 10.80 17.60
CA VAL A 271 -3.55 10.41 17.57
C VAL A 271 -2.78 10.69 16.28
N HIS A 272 -1.72 11.50 16.43
CA HIS A 272 -0.54 11.44 15.60
C HIS A 272 0.33 10.25 16.05
N LEU A 273 0.30 9.15 15.28
CA LEU A 273 1.14 7.99 15.53
C LEU A 273 2.41 8.11 14.70
N GLN A 274 3.56 8.08 15.37
CA GLN A 274 4.86 7.97 14.70
C GLN A 274 5.55 6.71 15.19
N ALA A 275 6.00 5.88 14.26
CA ALA A 275 6.80 4.71 14.57
C ALA A 275 8.21 4.87 14.01
N ALA A 276 9.21 4.44 14.76
CA ALA A 276 10.60 4.43 14.34
C ALA A 276 11.32 3.22 14.92
N ALA A 277 12.26 2.67 14.14
CA ALA A 277 13.24 1.73 14.66
C ALA A 277 14.37 2.55 15.34
N LEU A 278 14.42 2.53 16.68
CA LEU A 278 15.37 3.36 17.45
C LEU A 278 16.73 2.68 17.65
N CYS A 279 16.78 1.34 17.69
CA CYS A 279 17.98 0.55 17.93
C CYS A 279 17.90 -0.80 17.17
N LYS A 280 18.99 -1.56 17.09
CA LYS A 280 19.01 -2.91 16.48
C LYS A 280 17.86 -3.82 16.94
N ASP A 281 17.46 -3.69 18.21
CA ASP A 281 16.57 -4.64 18.84
C ASP A 281 15.21 -4.07 19.24
N SER A 282 14.89 -2.81 18.89
CA SER A 282 13.67 -2.16 19.38
C SER A 282 13.02 -1.22 18.39
N ILE A 283 11.69 -1.29 18.36
CA ILE A 283 10.81 -0.42 17.60
C ILE A 283 9.96 0.35 18.60
N VAL A 284 9.82 1.65 18.37
CA VAL A 284 9.03 2.51 19.24
C VAL A 284 7.92 3.15 18.43
N CYS A 285 6.72 3.10 18.98
CA CYS A 285 5.55 3.80 18.47
C CYS A 285 5.15 4.85 19.52
N CYS A 286 5.27 6.15 19.21
CA CYS A 286 4.62 7.20 20.00
C CYS A 286 3.22 7.39 19.48
N LEU A 287 2.26 7.23 20.38
CA LEU A 287 0.85 7.53 20.23
C LEU A 287 0.60 8.83 21.00
N GLN A 288 0.48 9.97 20.31
CA GLN A 288 0.14 11.23 20.98
C GLN A 288 -1.38 11.35 21.14
N SER A 289 -1.91 11.23 22.35
CA SER A 289 -3.32 11.49 22.66
C SER A 289 -3.54 12.91 23.17
N GLU A 290 -4.67 13.51 22.81
CA GLU A 290 -5.09 14.82 23.33
C GLU A 290 -5.39 14.81 24.83
N THR A 291 -5.85 13.67 25.37
CA THR A 291 -6.29 13.53 26.76
C THR A 291 -5.21 12.96 27.68
N LEU A 292 -4.37 12.04 27.18
CA LEU A 292 -3.39 11.28 27.96
C LEU A 292 -1.92 11.69 27.72
N GLY A 293 -1.63 12.61 26.78
CA GLY A 293 -0.27 12.98 26.37
C GLY A 293 0.35 11.98 25.37
N CYS A 294 1.69 11.99 25.18
CA CYS A 294 2.37 10.95 24.37
C CYS A 294 2.52 9.67 25.19
N SER A 295 1.93 8.59 24.68
CA SER A 295 2.19 7.23 25.10
C SER A 295 3.24 6.60 24.20
N LEU A 296 4.19 5.86 24.77
CA LEU A 296 5.25 5.18 24.04
C LEU A 296 5.08 3.67 24.21
N SER A 297 4.84 2.98 23.10
CA SER A 297 4.89 1.52 23.05
C SER A 297 6.21 1.07 22.46
N VAL A 298 6.91 0.18 23.17
CA VAL A 298 8.20 -0.35 22.77
C VAL A 298 8.07 -1.84 22.48
N TRP A 299 8.39 -2.23 21.26
CA TRP A 299 8.38 -3.60 20.80
C TRP A 299 9.81 -4.06 20.55
N ARG A 300 10.07 -5.36 20.75
CA ARG A 300 11.31 -5.94 20.25
C ARG A 300 11.27 -6.06 18.74
N ASN A 301 12.39 -5.77 18.08
CA ASN A 301 12.57 -5.96 16.65
C ASN A 301 12.64 -7.47 16.34
N TRP A 302 11.49 -8.10 16.19
CA TRP A 302 11.36 -9.52 15.82
C TRP A 302 11.25 -9.65 14.30
N GLY A 303 12.01 -10.59 13.75
CA GLY A 303 11.94 -11.09 12.39
C GLY A 303 11.14 -12.40 12.33
N SER A 304 11.13 -13.07 11.17
CA SER A 304 10.35 -14.30 11.00
C SER A 304 10.71 -15.39 12.01
N GLU A 305 12.01 -15.61 12.23
CA GLU A 305 12.51 -16.66 13.14
C GLU A 305 12.00 -16.48 14.58
N GLU A 306 12.00 -15.25 15.10
CA GLU A 306 11.50 -15.00 16.45
C GLU A 306 9.97 -15.19 16.56
N PHE A 307 9.22 -14.81 15.52
CA PHE A 307 7.79 -15.09 15.48
C PHE A 307 7.49 -16.58 15.39
N ASP A 308 8.25 -17.34 14.62
CA ASP A 308 8.10 -18.80 14.52
C ASP A 308 8.36 -19.48 15.86
N ILE A 309 9.42 -19.10 16.56
CA ILE A 309 9.71 -19.59 17.92
C ILE A 309 8.56 -19.27 18.87
N PHE A 310 8.07 -18.03 18.85
CA PHE A 310 6.96 -17.60 19.71
C PHE A 310 5.69 -18.40 19.45
N TYR A 311 5.27 -18.54 18.19
CA TYR A 311 4.05 -19.27 17.83
C TYR A 311 4.18 -20.77 18.13
N HIS A 312 5.34 -21.38 17.84
CA HIS A 312 5.60 -22.77 18.19
C HIS A 312 5.49 -23.01 19.69
N ALA A 313 6.15 -22.18 20.51
CA ALA A 313 6.10 -22.28 21.96
C ALA A 313 4.67 -22.05 22.51
N SER A 314 3.93 -21.08 21.96
CA SER A 314 2.53 -20.82 22.33
C SER A 314 1.63 -22.01 22.00
N ASP A 315 1.80 -22.64 20.84
CA ASP A 315 1.03 -23.82 20.46
C ASP A 315 1.37 -25.05 21.32
N GLU A 316 2.64 -25.23 21.66
CA GLU A 316 3.09 -26.29 22.57
C GLU A 316 2.50 -26.10 23.98
N LEU A 317 2.54 -24.88 24.51
CA LEU A 317 1.93 -24.55 25.79
C LEU A 317 0.42 -24.84 25.78
N ARG A 318 -0.29 -24.42 24.73
CA ARG A 318 -1.72 -24.69 24.55
C ARG A 318 -2.02 -26.18 24.48
N ARG A 319 -1.17 -26.97 23.82
CA ARG A 319 -1.29 -28.45 23.77
C ARG A 319 -1.13 -29.04 25.17
N LEU A 320 -0.13 -28.61 25.93
CA LEU A 320 0.11 -29.06 27.31
C LEU A 320 -1.06 -28.74 28.24
N GLU A 321 -1.59 -27.52 28.20
CA GLU A 321 -2.76 -27.11 28.99
C GLU A 321 -3.99 -27.97 28.71
N ASN A 322 -4.26 -28.25 27.42
CA ASN A 322 -5.39 -29.07 27.02
C ASN A 322 -5.22 -30.54 27.44
N CYS A 323 -4.00 -31.08 27.40
CA CYS A 323 -3.69 -32.41 27.91
C CYS A 323 -3.90 -32.50 29.43
N MET A 324 -3.53 -31.47 30.18
CA MET A 324 -3.74 -31.42 31.64
C MET A 324 -5.21 -31.31 32.01
N ARG A 325 -6.02 -30.55 31.26
CA ARG A 325 -7.48 -30.48 31.46
C ARG A 325 -8.18 -31.81 31.20
N LYS A 326 -7.71 -32.62 30.24
CA LYS A 326 -8.27 -33.96 29.95
C LYS A 326 -7.90 -35.03 30.98
N ARG A 327 -6.92 -34.78 31.84
CA ARG A 327 -6.47 -35.70 32.91
C ARG A 327 -7.11 -35.40 34.27
N ARG A 328 -7.87 -34.32 34.40
CA ARG A 328 -8.73 -34.02 35.56
C ARG A 328 -10.15 -34.48 35.28
#